data_AF-J9EKY4-F1
#
_entry.id   AF-J9EKY4-F1
#
_cell.length_a   1.000
_cell.length_b   1.000
_cell.length_c   1.000
_cell.angle_alpha   90.00
_cell.angle_beta   90.00
_cell.angle_gamma   90.00
#
_symmetry.space_group_name_H-M   'P 1'
#
loop_
_entity.id
_entity.type
_entity.pdbx_description
1 polymer ?
#
loop_
_entity_poly.entity_id
_entity_poly.type
_entity_poly.pdbx_seq_one_letter_code
_entity_poly.pdbx_strand_id
1 'polypeptide(L)'
;TGVIRLETDSQIRFQTIIGFGGAFTDAVGINIGSLSVLAQDNLLESYFGKTGIQYTIGRVPIASTDFSTHAYSYDDSPNDFALANFSLVEEDFKFKIPYIKQAVRLTDGALKLFASPWSAPGWMKTSGQMIGGGTLRGPPNGPYHVTWANHYVKFLEIYKKNGVKFWGLTIQNEPVSGIDLSYKWQTMYFSPKTERYFYILLLLFNNLLIKTK
;
A
#
# COMPACT_ATOMS: atom_id res chain seq x y z
N THR A 1 -52.04 -1.63 -7.21
CA THR A 1 -50.68 -1.59 -6.66
C THR A 1 -49.79 -2.49 -7.50
N GLY A 2 -48.72 -1.97 -8.10
CA GLY A 2 -47.81 -2.76 -8.92
C GLY A 2 -46.81 -3.51 -8.04
N VAL A 3 -46.53 -4.78 -8.36
CA VAL A 3 -45.52 -5.60 -7.68
C VAL A 3 -44.22 -5.50 -8.48
N ILE A 4 -43.12 -5.15 -7.82
CA ILE A 4 -41.77 -5.22 -8.41
C ILE A 4 -41.25 -6.64 -8.22
N ARG A 5 -40.83 -7.27 -9.32
CA ARG A 5 -40.19 -8.59 -9.32
C ARG A 5 -38.73 -8.46 -9.74
N LEU A 6 -37.83 -9.03 -8.96
CA LEU A 6 -36.42 -9.17 -9.29
C LEU A 6 -36.15 -10.61 -9.70
N GLU A 7 -35.55 -10.80 -10.86
CA GLU A 7 -35.19 -12.11 -11.41
C GLU A 7 -33.69 -12.15 -11.70
N THR A 8 -33.07 -13.31 -11.48
CA THR A 8 -31.64 -13.53 -11.72
C THR A 8 -31.47 -14.56 -12.83
N ASP A 9 -30.61 -14.29 -13.82
CA ASP A 9 -30.28 -15.23 -14.88
C ASP A 9 -28.85 -15.77 -14.69
N SER A 10 -28.76 -17.06 -14.36
CA SER A 10 -27.48 -17.74 -14.16
C SER A 10 -26.84 -18.22 -15.48
N GLN A 11 -27.23 -17.74 -16.65
CA GLN A 11 -26.46 -17.89 -17.90
C GLN A 11 -25.73 -16.60 -18.27
N ILE A 12 -26.22 -15.45 -17.80
CA ILE A 12 -25.55 -14.16 -17.94
C ILE A 12 -24.39 -14.09 -16.94
N ARG A 13 -23.19 -13.79 -17.42
CA ARG A 13 -21.95 -13.73 -16.62
C ARG A 13 -21.24 -12.40 -16.84
N PHE A 14 -20.64 -11.89 -15.76
CA PHE A 14 -19.83 -10.67 -15.77
C PHE A 14 -18.45 -10.96 -15.13
N GLN A 15 -17.87 -9.99 -14.43
CA GLN A 15 -16.57 -10.12 -13.78
C GLN A 15 -16.56 -11.16 -12.65
N THR A 16 -15.38 -11.72 -12.40
CA THR A 16 -15.10 -12.45 -11.16
C THR A 16 -14.76 -11.47 -10.05
N ILE A 17 -15.26 -11.72 -8.84
CA ILE A 17 -14.95 -10.91 -7.66
C ILE A 17 -13.63 -11.39 -7.05
N ILE A 18 -12.65 -10.49 -6.93
CA ILE A 18 -11.32 -10.80 -6.37
C ILE A 18 -11.37 -11.01 -4.85
N GLY A 19 -12.26 -10.27 -4.16
CA GLY A 19 -12.48 -10.34 -2.72
C GLY A 19 -12.99 -9.01 -2.15
N PHE A 20 -13.08 -8.95 -0.82
CA PHE A 20 -13.45 -7.77 -0.03
C PHE A 20 -12.50 -7.63 1.16
N GLY A 21 -12.31 -6.41 1.67
CA GLY A 21 -11.33 -6.21 2.73
C GLY A 21 -11.18 -4.79 3.24
N GLY A 22 -10.07 -4.55 3.95
CA GLY A 22 -9.72 -3.28 4.57
C GLY A 22 -8.23 -2.93 4.44
N ALA A 23 -7.78 -1.89 5.15
CA ALA A 23 -6.41 -1.42 5.12
C ALA A 23 -5.70 -1.62 6.47
N PHE A 24 -4.42 -2.00 6.42
CA PHE A 24 -3.51 -2.08 7.56
C PHE A 24 -2.72 -0.76 7.67
N THR A 25 -3.41 0.35 7.98
CA THR A 25 -2.78 1.64 8.25
C THR A 25 -2.15 1.67 9.64
N ASP A 26 -1.29 2.66 9.90
CA ASP A 26 -0.70 2.86 11.23
C ASP A 26 -1.80 3.08 12.27
N ALA A 27 -2.80 3.93 11.97
CA ALA A 27 -3.95 4.13 12.85
C ALA A 27 -4.69 2.83 13.18
N VAL A 28 -4.89 1.93 12.20
CA VAL A 28 -5.54 0.63 12.47
C VAL A 28 -4.72 -0.17 13.46
N GLY A 29 -3.41 -0.30 13.24
CA GLY A 29 -2.59 -1.10 14.14
C GLY A 29 -2.37 -0.45 15.51
N ILE A 30 -2.33 0.88 15.62
CA ILE A 30 -2.33 1.59 16.91
C ILE A 30 -3.62 1.30 17.68
N ASN A 31 -4.78 1.36 17.01
CA ASN A 31 -6.07 1.11 17.66
C ASN A 31 -6.26 -0.36 18.05
N ILE A 32 -5.78 -1.31 17.24
CA ILE A 32 -5.77 -2.72 17.66
C ILE A 32 -4.81 -2.89 18.85
N GLY A 33 -3.62 -2.31 18.78
CA GLY A 33 -2.59 -2.42 19.83
C GLY A 33 -2.97 -1.82 21.18
N SER A 34 -3.98 -0.95 21.23
CA SER A 34 -4.49 -0.38 22.49
C SER A 34 -5.50 -1.29 23.22
N LEU A 35 -5.97 -2.36 22.56
CA LEU A 35 -6.89 -3.34 23.14
C LEU A 35 -6.14 -4.41 23.95
N SER A 36 -6.85 -5.12 24.82
CA SER A 36 -6.33 -6.35 25.44
C SER A 36 -6.09 -7.42 24.37
N VAL A 37 -5.15 -8.34 24.60
CA VAL A 37 -4.81 -9.42 23.65
C VAL A 37 -6.05 -10.20 23.19
N LEU A 38 -6.93 -10.56 24.13
CA LEU A 38 -8.18 -11.26 23.81
C LEU A 38 -9.10 -10.43 22.89
N ALA A 39 -9.19 -9.11 23.10
CA ALA A 39 -9.98 -8.24 22.25
C ALA A 39 -9.33 -8.05 20.86
N GLN A 40 -8.00 -8.01 20.77
CA GLN A 40 -7.28 -8.00 19.49
C GLN A 40 -7.58 -9.26 18.68
N ASP A 41 -7.49 -10.43 19.32
CA ASP A 41 -7.76 -11.72 18.69
C ASP A 41 -9.21 -11.80 18.21
N ASN A 42 -10.17 -11.41 19.04
CA ASN A 42 -11.59 -11.39 18.68
C ASN A 42 -11.88 -10.42 17.52
N LEU A 43 -11.24 -9.25 17.48
CA LEU A 43 -11.39 -8.29 16.39
C LEU A 43 -10.86 -8.85 15.08
N LEU A 44 -9.67 -9.47 15.09
CA LEU A 44 -9.08 -10.06 13.89
C LEU A 44 -9.85 -11.30 13.43
N GLU A 45 -10.35 -12.12 14.35
CA GLU A 45 -11.27 -13.23 14.03
C GLU A 45 -12.56 -12.72 13.39
N SER A 46 -13.12 -11.62 13.90
CA SER A 46 -14.35 -11.01 13.36
C SER A 46 -14.18 -10.58 11.90
N TYR A 47 -13.01 -10.07 11.52
CA TYR A 47 -12.74 -9.67 10.14
C TYR A 47 -12.28 -10.81 9.24
N PHE A 48 -11.32 -11.61 9.68
CA PHE A 48 -10.58 -12.54 8.82
C PHE A 48 -10.84 -14.02 9.10
N GLY A 49 -11.35 -14.33 10.29
CA GLY A 49 -11.54 -15.68 10.77
C GLY A 49 -12.78 -16.36 10.22
N LYS A 50 -12.86 -17.68 10.43
CA LYS A 50 -13.94 -18.54 9.90
C LYS A 50 -15.28 -18.25 10.54
N THR A 51 -15.29 -17.67 11.74
CA THR A 51 -16.52 -17.26 12.44
C THR A 51 -16.88 -15.80 12.20
N GLY A 52 -16.09 -15.08 11.41
CA GLY A 52 -16.28 -13.66 11.09
C GLY A 52 -16.85 -13.42 9.69
N ILE A 53 -16.56 -12.25 9.14
CA ILE A 53 -16.99 -11.84 7.79
C ILE A 53 -16.00 -12.21 6.67
N GLN A 54 -14.92 -12.93 7.01
CA GLN A 54 -13.97 -13.56 6.09
C GLN A 54 -13.41 -12.64 5.00
N TYR A 55 -12.86 -11.49 5.41
CA TYR A 55 -12.08 -10.62 4.54
C TYR A 55 -10.94 -11.37 3.84
N THR A 56 -10.77 -11.08 2.55
CA THR A 56 -9.81 -11.75 1.65
C THR A 56 -8.87 -10.78 0.95
N ILE A 57 -9.02 -9.47 1.20
CA ILE A 57 -8.13 -8.43 0.68
C ILE A 57 -7.56 -7.59 1.84
N GLY A 58 -6.30 -7.21 1.75
CA GLY A 58 -5.67 -6.27 2.66
C GLY A 58 -4.83 -5.23 1.92
N ARG A 59 -5.14 -3.95 2.11
CA ARG A 59 -4.31 -2.85 1.61
C ARG A 59 -3.23 -2.50 2.63
N VAL A 60 -1.98 -2.33 2.21
CA VAL A 60 -0.88 -1.96 3.10
C VAL A 60 -0.21 -0.68 2.58
N PRO A 61 -0.20 0.41 3.35
CA PRO A 61 0.59 1.57 3.00
C PRO A 61 2.09 1.28 2.91
N ILE A 62 2.74 1.82 1.88
CA ILE A 62 4.19 1.93 1.83
C ILE A 62 4.54 3.23 2.56
N ALA A 63 5.09 3.09 3.78
CA ALA A 63 5.34 4.15 4.74
C ALA A 63 4.07 4.90 5.20
N SER A 64 4.22 6.17 5.58
CA SER A 64 3.18 6.97 6.22
C SER A 64 2.04 7.44 5.31
N THR A 65 0.90 7.72 5.93
CA THR A 65 -0.28 8.32 5.29
C THR A 65 -0.88 9.41 6.17
N ASP A 66 -2.01 9.97 5.75
CA ASP A 66 -2.92 10.77 6.58
C ASP A 66 -3.43 10.06 7.85
N PHE A 67 -3.43 8.72 7.87
CA PHE A 67 -3.74 7.86 9.01
C PHE A 67 -2.47 7.39 9.76
N SER A 68 -1.42 8.22 9.72
CA SER A 68 -0.20 8.07 10.52
C SER A 68 -0.08 9.24 11.49
N THR A 69 0.63 9.05 12.60
CA THR A 69 0.83 10.09 13.62
C THR A 69 1.83 11.16 13.17
N HIS A 70 2.67 10.85 12.18
CA HIS A 70 3.63 11.75 11.56
C HIS A 70 3.97 11.28 10.14
N ALA A 71 4.58 12.17 9.36
CA ALA A 71 5.10 11.82 8.04
C ALA A 71 6.49 11.20 8.15
N TYR A 72 6.65 10.01 7.57
CA TYR A 72 7.91 9.29 7.43
C TYR A 72 7.94 8.54 6.08
N SER A 73 9.15 8.31 5.56
CA SER A 73 9.40 7.35 4.50
C SER A 73 10.33 6.24 4.99
N TYR A 74 10.70 5.30 4.13
CA TYR A 74 11.72 4.31 4.47
C TYR A 74 13.14 4.78 4.16
N ASP A 75 13.31 5.94 3.52
CA ASP A 75 14.61 6.51 3.18
C ASP A 75 14.55 8.05 3.15
N ASP A 76 14.53 8.67 4.33
CA ASP A 76 14.53 10.12 4.48
C ASP A 76 15.94 10.74 4.40
N SER A 77 16.98 9.94 4.12
CA SER A 77 18.36 10.41 3.96
C SER A 77 18.53 11.14 2.62
N PRO A 78 18.89 12.44 2.61
CA PRO A 78 18.97 13.20 1.35
C PRO A 78 19.98 12.62 0.36
N ASN A 79 19.57 12.51 -0.91
CA ASN A 79 20.39 12.05 -2.04
C ASN A 79 20.89 10.61 -1.93
N ASP A 80 20.22 9.75 -1.15
CA ASP A 80 20.55 8.32 -1.06
C ASP A 80 20.03 7.53 -2.27
N PHE A 81 20.60 7.79 -3.45
CA PHE A 81 20.23 7.08 -4.68
C PHE A 81 20.55 5.59 -4.64
N ALA A 82 21.41 5.15 -3.71
CA ALA A 82 21.74 3.74 -3.50
C ALA A 82 20.76 3.05 -2.55
N LEU A 83 19.84 3.79 -1.93
CA LEU A 83 18.95 3.33 -0.85
C LEU A 83 19.73 2.67 0.29
N ALA A 84 20.95 3.11 0.58
CA ALA A 84 21.83 2.50 1.59
C ALA A 84 21.21 2.57 3.00
N ASN A 85 20.49 3.64 3.29
CA ASN A 85 19.83 3.91 4.57
C ASN A 85 18.36 3.46 4.58
N PHE A 86 17.89 2.80 3.52
CA PHE A 86 16.52 2.30 3.50
C PHE A 86 16.29 1.32 4.65
N SER A 87 15.28 1.60 5.48
CA SER A 87 14.83 0.72 6.55
C SER A 87 13.34 0.85 6.80
N LEU A 88 12.70 -0.28 7.15
CA LEU A 88 11.38 -0.22 7.77
C LEU A 88 11.48 0.44 9.15
N VAL A 89 10.37 1.00 9.61
CA VAL A 89 10.30 1.75 10.87
C VAL A 89 9.48 1.00 11.91
N GLU A 90 9.39 1.58 13.11
CA GLU A 90 8.72 0.98 14.26
C GLU A 90 7.26 0.62 13.95
N GLU A 91 6.56 1.45 13.17
CA GLU A 91 5.18 1.25 12.74
C GLU A 91 5.00 -0.06 11.97
N ASP A 92 5.96 -0.42 11.12
CA ASP A 92 5.88 -1.68 10.37
C ASP A 92 6.01 -2.89 11.30
N PHE A 93 6.96 -2.82 12.23
CA PHE A 93 7.30 -3.95 13.11
C PHE A 93 6.33 -4.12 14.26
N LYS A 94 5.82 -3.03 14.84
CA LYS A 94 4.91 -3.08 15.98
C LYS A 94 3.46 -3.24 15.54
N PHE A 95 3.07 -2.64 14.42
CA PHE A 95 1.67 -2.54 14.04
C PHE A 95 1.36 -3.35 12.78
N LYS A 96 1.97 -3.03 11.63
CA LYS A 96 1.50 -3.60 10.35
C LYS A 96 1.82 -5.08 10.21
N ILE A 97 3.10 -5.46 10.31
CA ILE A 97 3.56 -6.83 10.05
C ILE A 97 2.92 -7.86 11.00
N PRO A 98 2.85 -7.64 12.33
CA PRO A 98 2.23 -8.61 13.24
C PRO A 98 0.77 -8.90 12.91
N TYR A 99 -0.05 -7.86 12.71
CA TYR A 99 -1.48 -8.01 12.42
C TYR A 99 -1.75 -8.57 11.02
N ILE A 100 -0.94 -8.20 10.03
CA ILE A 100 -0.99 -8.84 8.71
C ILE A 100 -0.70 -10.34 8.84
N LYS A 101 0.33 -10.75 9.57
CA LYS A 101 0.66 -12.17 9.75
C LYS A 101 -0.46 -12.92 10.45
N GLN A 102 -1.15 -12.31 11.41
CA GLN A 102 -2.31 -12.92 12.06
C GLN A 102 -3.48 -13.08 11.08
N ALA A 103 -3.81 -12.05 10.31
CA ALA A 103 -4.85 -12.12 9.29
C ALA A 103 -4.53 -13.17 8.19
N VAL A 104 -3.27 -13.29 7.77
CA VAL A 104 -2.83 -14.35 6.84
C VAL A 104 -3.03 -15.74 7.44
N ARG A 105 -2.77 -15.94 8.73
CA ARG A 105 -3.04 -17.22 9.41
C ARG A 105 -4.54 -17.53 9.47
N LEU A 106 -5.35 -16.56 9.85
CA LEU A 106 -6.80 -16.71 9.99
C LEU A 106 -7.51 -17.04 8.65
N THR A 107 -6.93 -16.57 7.55
CA THR A 107 -7.43 -16.84 6.19
C THR A 107 -6.83 -18.09 5.55
N ASP A 108 -6.10 -18.92 6.29
CA ASP A 108 -5.36 -20.09 5.75
C ASP A 108 -4.47 -19.71 4.54
N GLY A 109 -3.92 -18.49 4.53
CA GLY A 109 -3.08 -17.97 3.45
C GLY A 109 -3.85 -17.39 2.25
N ALA A 110 -5.18 -17.33 2.29
CA ALA A 110 -6.00 -16.81 1.19
C ALA A 110 -6.00 -15.28 1.05
N LEU A 111 -5.53 -14.54 2.08
CA LEU A 111 -5.48 -13.08 2.07
C LEU A 111 -4.59 -12.52 0.95
N LYS A 112 -5.20 -11.78 0.02
CA LYS A 112 -4.49 -11.05 -1.03
C LYS A 112 -4.09 -9.67 -0.53
N LEU A 113 -2.79 -9.45 -0.35
CA LEU A 113 -2.26 -8.15 0.06
C LEU A 113 -1.89 -7.30 -1.16
N PHE A 114 -2.23 -6.02 -1.16
CA PHE A 114 -1.66 -5.07 -2.11
C PHE A 114 -1.10 -3.85 -1.40
N ALA A 115 -0.03 -3.26 -1.94
CA ALA A 115 0.57 -2.07 -1.35
C ALA A 115 0.38 -0.82 -2.21
N SER A 116 0.34 0.34 -1.54
CA SER A 116 0.20 1.64 -2.17
C SER A 116 1.04 2.67 -1.40
N PRO A 117 1.91 3.46 -2.04
CA PRO A 117 2.52 4.61 -1.39
C PRO A 117 1.64 5.85 -1.49
N TRP A 118 1.77 6.76 -0.52
CA TRP A 118 1.20 8.09 -0.58
C TRP A 118 2.19 9.11 -1.11
N SER A 119 3.49 8.94 -0.86
CA SER A 119 4.52 9.85 -1.36
C SER A 119 5.87 9.16 -1.47
N ALA A 120 6.72 9.68 -2.35
CA ALA A 120 8.15 9.41 -2.29
C ALA A 120 8.81 10.25 -1.17
N PRO A 121 10.03 9.88 -0.70
CA PRO A 121 10.79 10.70 0.23
C PRO A 121 10.89 12.15 -0.25
N GLY A 122 10.90 13.11 0.69
CA GLY A 122 10.87 14.54 0.38
C GLY A 122 12.00 14.97 -0.56
N TRP A 123 13.20 14.42 -0.39
CA TRP A 123 14.37 14.71 -1.22
C TRP A 123 14.21 14.26 -2.69
N MET A 124 13.33 13.30 -2.97
CA MET A 124 13.01 12.87 -4.34
C MET A 124 11.96 13.76 -5.03
N LYS A 125 11.24 14.58 -4.26
CA LYS A 125 10.12 15.39 -4.76
C LYS A 125 10.53 16.82 -5.14
N THR A 126 9.86 17.38 -6.15
CA THR A 126 10.06 18.78 -6.58
C THR A 126 9.73 19.78 -5.47
N SER A 127 8.76 19.47 -4.61
CA SER A 127 8.40 20.25 -3.43
C SER A 127 9.36 20.11 -2.25
N GLY A 128 10.23 19.08 -2.24
CA GLY A 128 11.15 18.83 -1.13
C GLY A 128 10.51 18.22 0.12
N GLN A 129 9.19 17.95 0.11
CA GLN A 129 8.44 17.47 1.27
C GLN A 129 7.45 16.36 0.86
N MET A 130 7.14 15.43 1.77
CA MET A 130 6.12 14.41 1.54
C MET A 130 4.70 14.98 1.56
N ILE A 131 4.41 15.85 2.54
CA ILE A 131 3.14 16.58 2.65
C ILE A 131 3.11 17.70 1.61
N GLY A 132 1.95 17.87 0.98
CA GLY A 132 1.78 18.78 -0.15
C GLY A 132 2.17 18.14 -1.48
N GLY A 133 1.62 18.67 -2.56
CA GLY A 133 1.80 18.19 -3.92
C GLY A 133 3.24 18.22 -4.44
N GLY A 134 3.37 18.00 -5.74
CA GLY A 134 4.64 17.92 -6.45
C GLY A 134 4.88 16.55 -7.07
N THR A 135 5.86 16.48 -7.96
CA THR A 135 6.23 15.27 -8.72
C THR A 135 7.57 14.74 -8.24
N LEU A 136 7.96 13.56 -8.71
CA LEU A 136 9.37 13.17 -8.71
C LEU A 136 10.22 14.20 -9.49
N ARG A 137 11.46 14.39 -9.04
CA ARG A 137 12.45 15.23 -9.72
C ARG A 137 12.95 14.55 -11.00
N GLY A 138 13.32 15.39 -11.97
CA GLY A 138 14.00 14.93 -13.19
C GLY A 138 13.12 14.15 -14.16
N PRO A 139 13.72 13.60 -15.24
CA PRO A 139 12.98 12.89 -16.28
C PRO A 139 12.54 11.49 -15.82
N PRO A 140 11.54 10.86 -16.48
CA PRO A 140 10.99 9.55 -16.10
C PRO A 140 11.99 8.38 -16.02
N ASN A 141 13.13 8.46 -16.71
CA ASN A 141 14.21 7.45 -16.65
C ASN A 141 15.45 7.97 -15.90
N GLY A 142 15.32 9.10 -15.21
CA GLY A 142 16.38 9.72 -14.43
C GLY A 142 16.59 9.03 -13.07
N PRO A 143 17.65 9.42 -12.34
CA PRO A 143 18.06 8.75 -11.11
C PRO A 143 16.95 8.72 -10.04
N TYR A 144 16.14 9.77 -9.91
CA TYR A 144 15.03 9.81 -8.94
C TYR A 144 13.94 8.79 -9.24
N HIS A 145 13.56 8.61 -10.51
CA HIS A 145 12.53 7.65 -10.90
C HIS A 145 13.05 6.21 -10.77
N VAL A 146 14.30 5.96 -11.16
CA VAL A 146 14.96 4.67 -10.97
C VAL A 146 15.06 4.31 -9.49
N THR A 147 15.48 5.27 -8.66
CA THR A 147 15.58 5.07 -7.20
C THR A 147 14.22 4.80 -6.58
N TRP A 148 13.18 5.55 -6.99
CA TRP A 148 11.83 5.29 -6.52
C TRP A 148 11.31 3.91 -6.93
N ALA A 149 11.60 3.44 -8.15
CA ALA A 149 11.28 2.07 -8.55
C ALA A 149 12.02 1.02 -7.71
N ASN A 150 13.31 1.24 -7.40
CA ASN A 150 14.07 0.37 -6.52
C ASN A 150 13.56 0.39 -5.06
N HIS A 151 13.01 1.52 -4.62
CA HIS A 151 12.39 1.65 -3.29
C HIS A 151 11.19 0.69 -3.15
N TYR A 152 10.38 0.52 -4.20
CA TYR A 152 9.33 -0.51 -4.22
C TYR A 152 9.91 -1.93 -4.09
N VAL A 153 10.93 -2.25 -4.89
CA VAL A 153 11.57 -3.58 -4.85
C VAL A 153 12.10 -3.87 -3.44
N LYS A 154 12.82 -2.91 -2.84
CA LYS A 154 13.39 -3.06 -1.51
C LYS A 154 12.32 -3.22 -0.43
N PHE A 155 11.21 -2.47 -0.51
CA PHE A 155 10.03 -2.66 0.34
C PHE A 155 9.50 -4.10 0.25
N LEU A 156 9.28 -4.61 -0.97
CA LEU A 156 8.75 -5.96 -1.19
C LEU A 156 9.69 -7.04 -0.67
N GLU A 157 10.99 -6.90 -0.90
CA GLU A 157 12.00 -7.84 -0.42
C GLU A 157 12.06 -7.89 1.11
N ILE A 158 12.03 -6.73 1.77
CA ILE A 158 12.11 -6.68 3.23
C ILE A 158 10.80 -7.18 3.86
N TYR A 159 9.64 -6.85 3.31
CA TYR A 159 8.37 -7.44 3.79
C TYR A 159 8.34 -8.96 3.58
N LYS A 160 8.84 -9.45 2.43
CA LYS A 160 8.97 -10.89 2.15
C LYS A 160 9.90 -11.58 3.15
N LYS A 161 11.04 -10.97 3.49
CA LYS A 161 11.95 -11.45 4.56
C LYS A 161 11.26 -11.52 5.93
N ASN A 162 10.29 -10.65 6.18
CA ASN A 162 9.46 -10.66 7.40
C ASN A 162 8.23 -11.59 7.32
N GLY A 163 8.11 -12.37 6.24
CA GLY A 163 7.04 -13.35 6.06
C GLY A 163 5.74 -12.80 5.49
N VAL A 164 5.76 -11.59 4.92
CA VAL A 164 4.60 -10.96 4.28
C VAL A 164 4.81 -10.89 2.77
N LYS A 165 3.90 -11.48 2.00
CA LYS A 165 3.95 -11.50 0.53
C LYS A 165 2.81 -10.67 -0.05
N PHE A 166 3.09 -9.92 -1.10
CA PHE A 166 2.11 -9.10 -1.78
C PHE A 166 1.60 -9.77 -3.06
N TRP A 167 0.29 -9.72 -3.25
CA TRP A 167 -0.41 -10.09 -4.48
C TRP A 167 -0.30 -9.00 -5.55
N GLY A 168 -0.31 -7.72 -5.16
CA GLY A 168 -0.32 -6.60 -6.10
C GLY A 168 0.23 -5.29 -5.52
N LEU A 169 0.28 -4.28 -6.37
CA LEU A 169 0.71 -2.91 -6.05
C LEU A 169 -0.14 -1.91 -6.83
N THR A 170 -0.30 -0.71 -6.30
CA THR A 170 -0.69 0.47 -7.08
C THR A 170 0.53 1.37 -7.28
N ILE A 171 0.60 2.11 -8.37
CA ILE A 171 1.74 3.02 -8.65
C ILE A 171 1.77 4.24 -7.72
N GLN A 172 0.61 4.71 -7.29
CA GLN A 172 0.49 5.88 -6.42
C GLN A 172 -0.92 5.91 -5.84
N ASN A 173 -1.05 6.20 -4.54
CA ASN A 173 -2.34 6.57 -3.98
C ASN A 173 -2.77 7.93 -4.53
N GLU A 174 -3.97 8.00 -5.11
CA GLU A 174 -4.63 9.23 -5.53
C GLU A 174 -3.70 10.20 -6.29
N PRO A 175 -3.08 9.78 -7.40
CA PRO A 175 -2.01 10.55 -8.04
C PRO A 175 -2.42 11.98 -8.41
N VAL A 176 -3.70 12.24 -8.69
CA VAL A 176 -4.19 13.57 -9.06
C VAL A 176 -4.15 14.56 -7.88
N SER A 177 -4.20 14.09 -6.63
CA SER A 177 -4.12 14.97 -5.45
C SER A 177 -2.80 15.75 -5.38
N GLY A 178 -1.72 15.18 -5.93
CA GLY A 178 -0.41 15.82 -5.93
C GLY A 178 -0.30 17.05 -6.83
N ILE A 179 -1.33 17.38 -7.62
CA ILE A 179 -1.40 18.66 -8.36
C ILE A 179 -1.45 19.83 -7.38
N ASP A 180 -2.16 19.65 -6.25
CA ASP A 180 -2.32 20.69 -5.24
C ASP A 180 -1.09 20.73 -4.33
N LEU A 181 -0.25 21.75 -4.51
CA LEU A 181 0.91 21.99 -3.65
C LEU A 181 0.53 22.24 -2.18
N SER A 182 -0.71 22.65 -1.91
CA SER A 182 -1.23 22.95 -0.57
C SER A 182 -1.99 21.79 0.10
N TYR A 183 -1.98 20.62 -0.55
CA TYR A 183 -2.64 19.40 -0.07
C TYR A 183 -2.16 19.03 1.33
N LYS A 184 -3.09 18.56 2.18
CA LYS A 184 -2.87 18.56 3.64
C LYS A 184 -2.12 17.35 4.17
N TRP A 185 -1.89 16.34 3.36
CA TRP A 185 -1.17 15.13 3.73
C TRP A 185 -0.24 14.65 2.61
N GLN A 186 0.41 13.52 2.85
CA GLN A 186 1.34 12.87 1.95
C GLN A 186 0.67 12.62 0.60
N THR A 187 1.25 13.18 -0.46
CA THR A 187 0.78 12.97 -1.83
C THR A 187 1.93 13.09 -2.82
N MET A 188 1.75 12.59 -4.04
CA MET A 188 2.67 12.81 -5.15
C MET A 188 1.92 12.75 -6.49
N TYR A 189 2.20 13.70 -7.36
CA TYR A 189 1.58 13.79 -8.67
C TYR A 189 2.19 12.82 -9.65
N PHE A 190 1.33 12.01 -10.25
CA PHE A 190 1.57 11.42 -11.57
C PHE A 190 0.44 11.82 -12.51
N SER A 191 0.80 12.44 -13.64
CA SER A 191 -0.08 12.45 -14.81
C SER A 191 -0.24 11.04 -15.36
N PRO A 192 -1.29 10.74 -16.14
CA PRO A 192 -1.44 9.43 -16.81
C PRO A 192 -0.21 9.05 -17.65
N LYS A 193 0.43 10.04 -18.29
CA LYS A 193 1.64 9.85 -19.09
C LYS A 193 2.85 9.44 -18.23
N THR A 194 3.07 10.13 -17.12
CA THR A 194 4.19 9.84 -16.22
C THR A 194 3.97 8.54 -15.44
N GLU A 195 2.73 8.24 -15.05
CA GLU A 195 2.36 6.98 -14.41
C GLU A 195 2.64 5.79 -15.33
N ARG A 196 2.26 5.89 -16.62
CA ARG A 196 2.58 4.87 -17.63
C ARG A 196 4.08 4.61 -17.75
N TYR A 197 4.90 5.66 -17.81
CA TYR A 197 6.36 5.49 -17.89
C TYR A 197 6.92 4.84 -16.64
N PHE A 198 6.47 5.28 -15.47
CA PHE A 198 6.91 4.70 -14.21
C PHE A 198 6.47 3.23 -14.05
N TYR A 199 5.27 2.87 -14.53
CA TYR A 199 4.81 1.48 -14.58
C TYR A 199 5.75 0.60 -15.43
N ILE A 200 6.12 1.06 -16.64
CA ILE A 200 7.08 0.35 -17.50
C ILE A 200 8.44 0.21 -16.80
N LEU A 201 8.91 1.28 -16.16
CA LEU A 201 10.16 1.26 -15.39
C LEU A 201 10.11 0.21 -14.28
N LEU A 202 9.03 0.20 -13.49
CA LEU A 202 8.84 -0.73 -12.40
C LEU A 202 8.82 -2.19 -12.89
N LEU A 203 8.20 -2.48 -14.03
CA LEU A 203 8.22 -3.82 -14.64
C LEU A 203 9.63 -4.31 -14.96
N LEU A 204 10.51 -3.43 -15.45
CA LEU A 204 11.89 -3.80 -15.80
C LEU A 204 12.69 -4.23 -14.56
N PHE A 205 12.45 -3.59 -13.42
CA PHE A 205 13.13 -3.93 -12.15
C PHE A 205 12.44 -5.09 -11.40
N ASN A 206 11.14 -5.28 -11.59
CA ASN A 206 10.32 -6.17 -10.77
C ASN A 206 10.03 -7.55 -11.39
N ASN A 207 10.72 -7.93 -12.48
CA ASN A 207 10.55 -9.22 -13.19
C ASN A 207 10.71 -10.49 -12.31
N LEU A 208 10.91 -10.37 -10.99
CA LEU A 208 11.15 -11.47 -10.05
C LEU A 208 10.21 -11.53 -8.82
N LEU A 209 9.39 -10.52 -8.51
CA LEU A 209 8.71 -10.49 -7.19
C LEU A 209 7.19 -10.36 -7.18
N ILE A 210 6.52 -9.73 -8.15
CA ILE A 210 5.04 -9.61 -8.19
C ILE A 210 4.52 -9.68 -9.64
N LYS A 211 3.38 -10.37 -9.84
CA LYS A 211 2.57 -10.21 -11.05
C LYS A 211 1.80 -8.89 -10.93
N THR A 212 2.35 -7.79 -11.41
CA THR A 212 1.56 -6.56 -11.61
C THR A 212 0.47 -6.87 -12.64
N LYS A 213 -0.80 -6.71 -12.26
CA LYS A 213 -1.96 -6.86 -13.14
C LYS A 213 -2.59 -5.50 -13.39
#